data_AF-A0A963J0D5-F1
#
_entry.id   AF-A0A963J0D5-F1
#
_cell.length_a   1.000
_cell.length_b   1.000
_cell.length_c   1.000
_cell.angle_alpha   90.00
_cell.angle_beta   90.00
_cell.angle_gamma   90.00
#
_symmetry.space_group_name_H-M   'P 1'
#
loop_
_entity.id
_entity.type
_entity.pdbx_description
1 polymer ?
#
loop_
_entity_poly.entity_id
_entity_poly.type
_entity_poly.pdbx_seq_one_letter_code
_entity_poly.pdbx_strand_id
1 'polypeptide(L)'
;AAIQVIAYEWRQALGGFAVQAAAPGGALADAAQMAGMLAHWEQALTAIGFLDPAAPKKLMPRLNQLFNRAQLAPEEIHILRGVAKAMIETAQPKR
;
A
#
# COMPACT_ATOMS: atom_id res chain seq x y z
N ALA A 1 -43.52 -4.31 -3.16
CA ALA A 1 -42.19 -3.64 -3.12
C ALA A 1 -41.93 -2.89 -1.81
N ALA A 2 -42.88 -2.09 -1.27
CA ALA A 2 -42.65 -1.28 -0.05
C ALA A 2 -42.22 -2.07 1.20
N ILE A 3 -42.77 -3.27 1.43
CA ILE A 3 -42.43 -4.11 2.59
C ILE A 3 -40.96 -4.58 2.54
N GLN A 4 -40.42 -4.85 1.34
CA GLN A 4 -39.02 -5.27 1.18
C GLN A 4 -38.06 -4.13 1.53
N VAL A 5 -38.40 -2.89 1.15
CA VAL A 5 -37.60 -1.71 1.48
C VAL A 5 -37.59 -1.47 2.99
N ILE A 6 -38.75 -1.50 3.64
CA ILE A 6 -38.84 -1.31 5.10
C ILE A 6 -38.10 -2.41 5.87
N ALA A 7 -38.25 -3.67 5.44
CA ALA A 7 -37.53 -4.79 6.03
C ALA A 7 -36.01 -4.68 5.84
N TYR A 8 -35.56 -4.21 4.67
CA TYR A 8 -34.15 -3.98 4.38
C TYR A 8 -33.55 -2.87 5.23
N GLU A 9 -34.22 -1.72 5.32
CA GLU A 9 -33.80 -0.57 6.13
C GLU A 9 -33.70 -0.95 7.62
N TRP A 10 -34.68 -1.67 8.15
CA TRP A 10 -34.62 -2.20 9.51
C TRP A 10 -33.48 -3.20 9.71
N ARG A 11 -33.25 -4.10 8.75
CA ARG A 11 -32.13 -5.05 8.82
C ARG A 11 -30.77 -4.33 8.78
N GLN A 12 -30.64 -3.27 7.98
CA GLN A 12 -29.44 -2.44 7.95
C GLN A 12 -29.25 -1.67 9.26
N ALA A 13 -30.29 -1.02 9.78
CA ALA A 13 -30.23 -0.25 11.03
C ALA A 13 -29.88 -1.12 12.25
N LEU A 14 -30.29 -2.39 12.25
CA LEU A 14 -29.95 -3.38 13.28
C LEU A 14 -28.56 -4.00 13.06
N GLY A 15 -27.77 -3.53 12.09
CA GLY A 15 -26.44 -4.09 11.78
C GLY A 15 -26.50 -5.52 11.21
N GLY A 16 -27.66 -5.93 10.69
CA GLY A 16 -27.92 -7.29 10.23
C GLY A 16 -27.20 -7.68 8.93
N PHE A 17 -26.49 -6.74 8.33
CA PHE A 17 -25.50 -6.91 7.25
C PHE A 17 -24.18 -6.24 7.63
N ALA A 18 -23.75 -6.35 8.90
CA ALA A 18 -22.40 -5.94 9.27
C ALA A 18 -21.43 -6.63 8.32
N VAL A 19 -20.71 -5.83 7.53
CA VAL A 19 -19.63 -6.33 6.69
C VAL A 19 -18.58 -6.81 7.69
N GLN A 20 -18.51 -8.12 7.93
CA GLN A 20 -17.35 -8.69 8.60
C GLN A 20 -16.15 -8.28 7.77
N ALA A 21 -15.26 -7.46 8.36
CA ALA A 21 -13.97 -7.20 7.75
C ALA A 21 -13.32 -8.55 7.45
N ALA A 22 -12.86 -8.73 6.21
CA ALA A 22 -12.41 -10.03 5.70
C ALA A 22 -11.22 -10.63 6.48
N ALA A 23 -10.60 -9.87 7.37
CA ALA A 23 -9.60 -10.35 8.31
C ALA A 23 -9.66 -9.55 9.62
N PRO A 24 -9.31 -10.16 10.77
CA PRO A 24 -8.96 -9.39 11.96
C PRO A 24 -7.83 -8.43 11.57
N GLY A 25 -7.96 -7.14 11.93
CA GLY A 25 -6.96 -6.12 11.60
C GLY A 25 -5.58 -6.55 12.12
N GLY A 26 -4.74 -7.04 11.22
CA GLY A 26 -3.33 -7.29 11.51
C GLY A 26 -2.66 -5.99 11.96
N ALA A 27 -1.56 -6.12 12.71
CA ALA A 27 -0.78 -4.95 13.09
C ALA A 27 -0.40 -4.19 11.82
N LEU A 28 -0.78 -2.91 11.72
CA LEU A 28 -0.34 -2.05 10.65
C LEU A 28 1.14 -1.75 10.82
N ALA A 29 1.84 -1.61 9.71
CA ALA A 29 3.21 -1.18 9.72
C ALA A 29 3.33 0.24 10.28
N ASP A 30 4.39 0.47 11.04
CA ASP A 30 4.66 1.79 11.59
C ASP A 30 5.25 2.76 10.54
N ALA A 31 5.31 4.04 10.93
CA ALA A 31 5.83 5.09 10.06
C ALA A 31 7.31 4.88 9.69
N ALA A 32 8.11 4.25 10.55
CA ALA A 32 9.52 4.00 10.29
C ALA A 32 9.71 2.89 9.24
N GLN A 33 8.89 1.84 9.31
CA GLN A 33 8.86 0.77 8.32
C GLN A 33 8.44 1.32 6.94
N MET A 34 7.40 2.16 6.90
CA MET A 34 6.93 2.84 5.69
C MET A 34 8.01 3.74 5.09
N ALA A 35 8.66 4.58 5.91
CA ALA A 35 9.74 5.47 5.47
C ALA A 35 10.92 4.68 4.90
N GLY A 36 11.36 3.62 5.59
CA GLY A 36 12.45 2.76 5.11
C GLY A 36 12.11 2.03 3.81
N MET A 37 10.85 1.63 3.61
CA MET A 37 10.39 1.05 2.35
C MET A 37 10.43 2.08 1.21
N LEU A 38 9.92 3.29 1.45
CA LEU A 38 9.94 4.37 0.46
C LEU A 38 11.36 4.74 0.04
N ALA A 39 12.32 4.78 0.98
CA ALA A 39 13.72 5.02 0.66
C ALA A 39 14.30 3.94 -0.27
N HIS A 40 13.97 2.67 -0.04
CA HIS A 40 14.37 1.57 -0.92
C HIS A 40 13.72 1.69 -2.31
N TRP A 41 12.46 2.10 -2.38
CA TRP A 41 11.76 2.35 -3.64
C TRP A 41 12.36 3.51 -4.42
N GLU A 42 12.79 4.57 -3.76
CA GLU A 42 13.49 5.69 -4.40
C GLU A 42 14.77 5.23 -5.09
N GLN A 43 15.59 4.44 -4.37
CA GLN A 43 16.81 3.85 -4.89
C GLN A 43 16.52 2.92 -6.07
N ALA A 44 15.52 2.05 -5.94
CA ALA A 44 15.15 1.10 -6.98
C ALA A 44 14.64 1.79 -8.25
N LEU A 45 13.74 2.76 -8.12
CA LEU A 45 13.20 3.52 -9.24
C LEU A 45 14.26 4.36 -9.94
N THR A 46 15.26 4.85 -9.19
CA THR A 46 16.42 5.53 -9.75
C THR A 46 17.32 4.54 -10.50
N ALA A 47 17.60 3.38 -9.92
CA ALA A 47 18.44 2.34 -10.52
C ALA A 47 17.89 1.86 -11.87
N ILE A 48 16.58 1.68 -11.99
CA ILE A 48 15.95 1.29 -13.26
C ILE A 48 15.71 2.48 -14.22
N GLY A 49 16.12 3.70 -13.87
CA GLY A 49 15.98 4.90 -14.70
C GLY A 49 14.57 5.50 -14.78
N PHE A 50 13.63 5.06 -13.94
CA PHE A 50 12.27 5.62 -13.90
C PHE A 50 12.22 6.98 -13.17
N LEU A 51 12.93 7.07 -12.04
CA LEU A 51 13.10 8.29 -11.29
C LEU A 51 14.41 8.95 -11.69
N ASP A 52 14.33 10.24 -12.02
CA ASP A 52 15.51 11.09 -12.22
C ASP A 52 15.75 11.87 -10.91
N PRO A 53 16.87 11.65 -10.21
CA PRO A 53 17.16 12.33 -8.94
C PRO A 53 17.50 13.82 -9.13
N ALA A 54 17.90 14.23 -10.33
CA ALA A 54 18.24 15.62 -10.63
C ALA A 54 17.00 16.47 -10.98
N ALA A 55 15.87 15.83 -11.27
CA ALA A 55 14.61 16.49 -11.56
C ALA A 55 13.61 16.26 -10.41
N PRO A 56 13.24 17.30 -9.63
CA PRO A 56 12.30 17.15 -8.52
C PRO A 56 10.90 16.80 -9.05
N LYS A 57 10.59 15.50 -9.15
CA LYS A 57 9.27 14.98 -9.54
C LYS A 57 8.40 14.79 -8.30
N LYS A 58 7.08 14.98 -8.44
CA LYS A 58 6.08 14.69 -7.38
C LYS A 58 5.83 13.19 -7.15
N LEU A 59 6.71 12.32 -7.65
CA LEU A 59 6.52 10.87 -7.61
C LEU A 59 6.60 10.33 -6.19
N MET A 60 7.68 10.61 -5.46
CA MET A 60 7.88 10.11 -4.10
C MET A 60 6.76 10.54 -3.14
N PRO A 61 6.30 11.82 -3.14
CA PRO A 61 5.13 12.22 -2.35
C PRO A 61 3.84 11.48 -2.73
N ARG A 62 3.62 11.20 -4.02
CA ARG A 62 2.44 10.44 -4.49
C ARG A 62 2.49 8.98 -4.06
N LEU A 63 3.66 8.35 -4.09
CA LEU A 63 3.87 6.99 -3.58
C LEU A 63 3.65 6.93 -2.07
N ASN A 64 4.18 7.90 -1.33
CA ASN A 64 3.94 8.00 0.12
C ASN A 64 2.43 8.09 0.42
N GLN A 65 1.69 8.95 -0.29
CA GLN A 65 0.23 9.04 -0.13
C GLN A 65 -0.50 7.77 -0.56
N LEU A 66 -0.02 7.06 -1.58
CA LEU A 66 -0.59 5.79 -2.01
C LEU A 66 -0.46 4.72 -0.93
N PHE A 67 0.75 4.50 -0.40
CA PHE A 67 1.00 3.43 0.56
C PHE A 67 0.41 3.73 1.94
N ASN A 68 0.34 5.00 2.37
CA ASN A 68 -0.38 5.35 3.59
C ASN A 68 -1.89 5.04 3.51
N ARG A 69 -2.51 5.20 2.33
CA ARG A 69 -3.92 4.83 2.11
C ARG A 69 -4.14 3.33 2.07
N ALA A 70 -3.12 2.57 1.68
CA ALA A 70 -3.21 1.11 1.60
C ALA A 70 -3.22 0.43 2.97
N GLN A 71 -2.87 1.14 4.05
CA GLN A 71 -2.82 0.61 5.42
C GLN A 71 -2.05 -0.72 5.47
N LEU A 72 -0.78 -0.67 5.02
CA LEU A 72 0.02 -1.88 4.84
C LEU A 72 0.37 -2.55 6.17
N ALA A 73 0.38 -3.87 6.18
CA ALA A 73 0.97 -4.68 7.24
C ALA A 73 2.51 -4.82 7.07
N PRO A 74 3.26 -5.15 8.14
CA PRO A 74 4.70 -5.39 8.07
C PRO A 74 5.11 -6.39 6.98
N GLU A 75 4.33 -7.46 6.79
CA GLU A 75 4.60 -8.50 5.79
C GLU A 75 4.54 -7.94 4.37
N GLU A 76 3.58 -7.06 4.09
CA GLU A 76 3.44 -6.39 2.80
C GLU A 76 4.60 -5.43 2.54
N ILE A 77 5.07 -4.72 3.57
CA ILE A 77 6.29 -3.91 3.47
C ILE A 77 7.50 -4.78 3.11
N HIS A 78 7.64 -5.96 3.71
CA HIS A 78 8.72 -6.88 3.39
C HIS A 78 8.66 -7.34 1.93
N ILE A 79 7.48 -7.66 1.41
CA ILE A 79 7.26 -8.00 0.00
C ILE A 79 7.68 -6.83 -0.90
N LEU A 80 7.21 -5.62 -0.61
CA LEU A 80 7.53 -4.42 -1.41
C LEU A 80 9.02 -4.07 -1.38
N ARG A 81 9.71 -4.30 -0.25
CA ARG A 81 11.18 -4.16 -0.16
C ARG A 81 11.90 -5.25 -0.95
N GLY A 82 11.37 -6.46 -1.01
CA GLY A 82 11.88 -7.55 -1.85
C GLY A 82 11.81 -7.21 -3.34
N VAL A 83 10.69 -6.63 -3.79
CA VAL A 83 10.53 -6.14 -5.16
C VAL A 83 11.55 -5.04 -5.48
N ALA A 84 11.70 -4.05 -4.59
CA ALA A 84 12.70 -2.99 -4.76
C ALA A 84 14.13 -3.55 -4.87
N LYS A 85 14.48 -4.54 -4.04
CA LYS A 85 15.76 -5.24 -4.12
C LYS A 85 15.95 -5.92 -5.49
N ALA A 86 14.96 -6.67 -5.97
CA ALA A 86 15.03 -7.34 -7.28
C ALA A 86 15.18 -6.35 -8.44
N MET A 87 14.52 -5.19 -8.38
CA MET A 87 14.69 -4.11 -9.36
C MET A 87 16.14 -3.62 -9.41
N ILE A 88 16.74 -3.38 -8.24
CA ILE A 88 18.14 -2.92 -8.13
C ILE A 88 19.09 -3.99 -8.69
N GLU A 89 18.92 -5.25 -8.30
CA GLU A 89 19.76 -6.36 -8.77
C GLU A 89 19.66 -6.55 -10.29
N THR A 90 18.49 -6.34 -10.88
CA THR A 90 18.27 -6.44 -12.34
C THR A 90 18.87 -5.25 -13.09
N ALA A 91 18.82 -4.06 -12.50
CA ALA A 91 19.41 -2.85 -13.10
C ALA A 91 20.94 -2.85 -13.07
N GLN A 92 21.56 -3.58 -12.13
CA GLN A 92 23.00 -3.73 -12.07
C GLN A 92 23.47 -4.71 -13.15
N PRO A 93 24.45 -4.35 -13.99
CA PRO A 93 25.01 -5.30 -14.93
C PRO A 93 25.66 -6.45 -14.15
N LYS A 94 25.33 -7.70 -14.53
CA LYS A 94 26.04 -8.90 -14.07
C LYS A 94 27.52 -8.69 -14.35
N ARG A 95 28.31 -8.47 -13.30
CA ARG A 95 29.78 -8.52 -13.37
C ARG A 95 30.24 -9.94 -13.66
#